data_AF-A0A950IRT8-F1
#
_entry.id   AF-A0A950IRT8-F1
#
_cell.length_a   1.000
_cell.length_b   1.000
_cell.length_c   1.000
_cell.angle_alpha   90.00
_cell.angle_beta   90.00
_cell.angle_gamma   90.00
#
_symmetry.space_group_name_H-M   'P 1'
#
loop_
_entity.id
_entity.type
_entity.pdbx_description
1 polymer ?
#
loop_
_entity_poly.entity_id
_entity_poly.type
_entity_poly.pdbx_seq_one_letter_code
_entity_poly.pdbx_strand_id
1 'polypeptide(L)'
;TRESTYKFLDKFIGEMAEIFPDPYMHIGGDENNGVQWKANPEIQEFAKKHNLNDTAALQTYFNQQLLPILKKHGKRMVGWDEIFAPGLSKDAVIESWRGFDSLAAGAKAGYDGILAQPYYLDHIETAEFHYNADPIPVGTTLTPEEQARILGGEACMWNEHVTARSIDSRIWPRTAAIAERLWSPQSVNNVDDMYRRLWVQSLRLESVGLTHLSAEGVGLRQLAGTAHIEPLRVLASVLQPVGFDERYEMQHTSQLTPMDHLIDAVRPDPPSRHEMQVLVKTYLANHDPAARAALTSTFENWIAAGPNALLLMTAAPLLQDPAPRAQQLADLGSTGLEVIQYIEKQQRAPAGWTQSKLAVIDQAAKPAGLVRFTVLEPLRDLVNAAGK
;
A
#
# COMPACT_ATOMS: atom_id res chain seq x y z
N THR A 1 30.30 16.10 -12.32
CA THR A 1 31.51 16.55 -13.05
C THR A 1 31.93 17.96 -12.67
N ARG A 2 31.00 18.87 -12.34
CA ARG A 2 31.30 20.24 -11.91
C ARG A 2 31.67 20.31 -10.42
N GLU A 3 32.79 20.96 -10.10
CA GLU A 3 33.22 21.18 -8.70
C GLU A 3 32.23 22.05 -7.91
N SER A 4 31.57 22.99 -8.58
CA SER A 4 30.57 23.87 -7.97
C SER A 4 29.40 23.10 -7.34
N THR A 5 29.05 21.93 -7.88
CA THR A 5 28.02 21.06 -7.29
C THR A 5 28.43 20.57 -5.91
N TYR A 6 29.69 20.11 -5.75
CA TYR A 6 30.18 19.62 -4.46
C TYR A 6 30.37 20.77 -3.44
N LYS A 7 30.79 21.96 -3.89
CA LYS A 7 30.86 23.16 -3.02
C LYS A 7 29.50 23.58 -2.50
N PHE A 8 28.47 23.51 -3.35
CA PHE A 8 27.09 23.74 -2.95
C PHE A 8 26.64 22.68 -1.93
N LEU A 9 26.83 21.39 -2.24
CA LEU A 9 26.43 20.30 -1.36
C LEU A 9 27.14 20.35 0.00
N ASP A 10 28.43 20.69 0.06
CA ASP A 10 29.17 20.86 1.32
C ASP A 10 28.54 21.95 2.21
N LYS A 11 28.17 23.09 1.62
CA LYS A 11 27.50 24.16 2.36
C LYS A 11 26.08 23.74 2.79
N PHE A 12 25.31 23.17 1.87
CA PHE A 12 23.93 22.74 2.13
C PHE A 12 23.86 21.66 3.20
N ILE A 13 24.68 20.61 3.08
CA ILE A 13 24.77 19.52 4.07
C ILE A 13 25.24 20.06 5.42
N GLY A 14 26.19 21.01 5.45
CA GLY A 14 26.60 21.66 6.68
C GLY A 14 25.44 22.34 7.40
N GLU A 15 24.62 23.11 6.68
CA GLU A 15 23.42 23.75 7.25
C GLU A 15 22.38 22.72 7.73
N MET A 16 22.12 21.66 6.94
CA MET A 16 21.18 20.61 7.36
C MET A 16 21.70 19.82 8.57
N ALA A 17 23.01 19.61 8.68
CA ALA A 17 23.62 18.91 9.81
C ALA A 17 23.50 19.66 11.14
N GLU A 18 23.36 20.99 11.11
CA GLU A 18 23.08 21.81 12.29
C GLU A 18 21.61 21.67 12.76
N ILE A 19 20.69 21.38 11.84
CA ILE A 19 19.25 21.23 12.13
C ILE A 19 18.93 19.81 12.61
N PHE A 20 19.51 18.79 11.95
CA PHE A 20 19.22 17.38 12.22
C PHE A 20 20.36 16.73 12.99
N PRO A 21 20.21 16.42 14.29
CA PRO A 21 21.31 15.88 15.11
C PRO A 21 21.62 14.40 14.83
N ASP A 22 20.73 13.69 14.14
CA ASP A 22 20.90 12.26 13.82
C ASP A 22 22.20 12.01 13.02
N PRO A 23 22.97 10.96 13.34
CA PRO A 23 24.24 10.71 12.66
C PRO A 23 24.06 10.20 11.23
N TYR A 24 22.85 9.84 10.78
CA TYR A 24 22.58 9.38 9.44
C TYR A 24 22.00 10.51 8.58
N MET A 25 22.31 10.49 7.29
CA MET A 25 21.72 11.39 6.31
C MET A 25 21.48 10.60 5.02
N HIS A 26 20.20 10.50 4.63
CA HIS A 26 19.79 9.86 3.40
C HIS A 26 20.08 10.78 2.21
N ILE A 27 20.83 10.30 1.22
CA ILE A 27 21.22 11.08 0.02
C ILE A 27 20.32 10.82 -1.19
N GLY A 28 19.33 9.92 -1.05
CA GLY A 28 18.54 9.40 -2.17
C GLY A 28 19.40 8.47 -3.01
N GLY A 29 19.51 8.77 -4.30
CA GLY A 29 20.32 8.03 -5.25
C GLY A 29 19.52 7.09 -6.15
N ASP A 30 18.21 7.17 -6.10
CA ASP A 30 17.26 6.40 -6.89
C ASP A 30 17.10 6.94 -8.32
N GLU A 31 16.69 6.05 -9.23
CA GLU A 31 16.07 6.34 -10.53
C GLU A 31 16.82 7.26 -11.51
N ASN A 32 18.14 7.40 -11.36
CA ASN A 32 18.95 8.10 -12.36
C ASN A 32 19.06 7.31 -13.68
N ASN A 33 18.14 7.57 -14.60
CA ASN A 33 18.11 6.94 -15.92
C ASN A 33 19.31 7.31 -16.84
N GLY A 34 20.12 8.30 -16.45
CA GLY A 34 21.33 8.72 -17.15
C GLY A 34 21.13 9.31 -18.55
N VAL A 35 19.90 9.56 -19.00
CA VAL A 35 19.61 10.06 -20.36
C VAL A 35 20.32 11.39 -20.61
N GLN A 36 20.21 12.33 -19.67
CA GLN A 36 20.88 13.64 -19.78
C GLN A 36 22.40 13.54 -19.66
N TRP A 37 22.91 12.61 -18.85
CA TRP A 37 24.35 12.39 -18.70
C TRP A 37 24.98 11.83 -19.97
N LYS A 38 24.30 10.90 -20.63
CA LYS A 38 24.69 10.34 -21.93
C LYS A 38 24.66 11.37 -23.05
N ALA A 39 23.70 12.30 -23.00
CA ALA A 39 23.55 13.36 -23.99
C ALA A 39 24.53 14.54 -23.82
N ASN A 40 25.19 14.68 -22.66
CA ASN A 40 26.06 15.83 -22.37
C ASN A 40 27.54 15.54 -22.71
N PRO A 41 28.16 16.26 -23.67
CA PRO A 41 29.55 16.01 -24.09
C PRO A 41 30.59 16.18 -22.98
N GLU A 42 30.43 17.17 -22.10
CA GLU A 42 31.36 17.42 -20.99
C GLU A 42 31.30 16.28 -19.96
N ILE A 43 30.11 15.72 -19.72
CA ILE A 43 29.95 14.57 -18.83
C ILE A 43 30.60 13.33 -19.46
N GLN A 44 30.44 13.13 -20.76
CA GLN A 44 31.09 12.01 -21.46
C GLN A 44 32.62 12.14 -21.47
N GLU A 45 33.15 13.35 -21.65
CA GLU A 45 34.60 13.59 -21.55
C GLU A 45 35.12 13.33 -20.14
N PHE A 46 34.39 13.80 -19.12
CA PHE A 46 34.72 13.51 -17.72
C PHE A 46 34.74 12.01 -17.44
N ALA A 47 33.72 11.27 -17.91
CA ALA A 47 33.60 9.83 -17.75
C ALA A 47 34.81 9.10 -18.35
N LYS A 48 35.19 9.46 -19.59
CA LYS A 48 36.39 8.92 -20.26
C LYS A 48 37.67 9.21 -19.48
N LYS A 49 37.85 10.45 -19.00
CA LYS A 49 39.04 10.85 -18.24
C LYS A 49 39.20 10.07 -16.92
N HIS A 50 38.09 9.65 -16.32
CA HIS A 50 38.08 8.94 -15.03
C HIS A 50 37.81 7.43 -15.18
N ASN A 51 37.79 6.89 -16.41
CA ASN A 51 37.49 5.48 -16.70
C ASN A 51 36.14 5.01 -16.11
N LEU A 52 35.11 5.84 -16.21
CA LEU A 52 33.75 5.54 -15.75
C LEU A 52 32.92 5.04 -16.94
N ASN A 53 32.62 3.75 -16.95
CA ASN A 53 32.12 3.05 -18.14
C ASN A 53 30.62 3.25 -18.41
N ASP A 54 29.84 3.58 -17.39
CA ASP A 54 28.38 3.73 -17.48
C ASP A 54 27.82 4.75 -16.46
N THR A 55 26.50 4.94 -16.49
CA THR A 55 25.78 5.82 -15.57
C THR A 55 26.00 5.41 -14.12
N ALA A 56 26.01 4.11 -13.81
CA ALA A 56 26.17 3.61 -12.46
C ALA A 56 27.57 3.93 -11.91
N ALA A 57 28.62 3.79 -12.72
CA ALA A 57 29.98 4.18 -12.37
C ALA A 57 30.10 5.70 -12.15
N LEU A 58 29.43 6.51 -12.97
CA LEU A 58 29.37 7.98 -12.77
C LEU A 58 28.68 8.36 -11.45
N GLN A 59 27.59 7.69 -11.12
CA GLN A 59 26.86 7.91 -9.87
C GLN A 59 27.65 7.43 -8.66
N THR A 60 28.32 6.29 -8.78
CA THR A 60 29.24 5.77 -7.76
C THR A 60 30.36 6.77 -7.49
N TYR A 61 30.96 7.34 -8.54
CA TYR A 61 31.97 8.38 -8.40
C TYR A 61 31.41 9.59 -7.63
N PHE A 62 30.20 10.06 -7.98
CA PHE A 62 29.54 11.15 -7.28
C PHE A 62 29.34 10.85 -5.78
N ASN A 63 28.83 9.66 -5.45
CA ASN A 63 28.63 9.23 -4.06
C ASN A 63 29.95 9.14 -3.29
N GLN A 64 31.03 8.66 -3.93
CA GLN A 64 32.37 8.63 -3.34
C GLN A 64 32.91 10.02 -3.01
N GLN A 65 32.60 11.03 -3.82
CA GLN A 65 32.96 12.43 -3.50
C GLN A 65 32.09 13.00 -2.38
N LEU A 66 30.87 12.51 -2.20
CA LEU A 66 29.95 12.98 -1.16
C LEU A 66 30.26 12.39 0.23
N LEU A 67 30.81 11.18 0.30
CA LEU A 67 31.22 10.53 1.55
C LEU A 67 32.09 11.41 2.48
N PRO A 68 33.22 12.01 2.04
CA PRO A 68 34.04 12.86 2.90
C PRO A 68 33.32 14.14 3.34
N ILE A 69 32.39 14.66 2.52
CA ILE A 69 31.56 15.83 2.87
C ILE A 69 30.63 15.48 4.03
N LEU A 70 29.91 14.36 3.92
CA LEU A 70 29.05 13.87 5.01
C LEU A 70 29.87 13.63 6.29
N LYS A 71 31.01 12.94 6.18
CA LYS A 71 31.89 12.66 7.34
C LYS A 71 32.40 13.95 8.00
N LYS A 72 32.77 14.96 7.22
CA LYS A 72 33.18 16.29 7.73
C LYS A 72 32.10 16.92 8.62
N HIS A 73 30.83 16.71 8.30
CA HIS A 73 29.68 17.23 9.05
C HIS A 73 29.10 16.21 10.04
N GLY A 74 29.85 15.16 10.38
CA GLY A 74 29.44 14.16 11.36
C GLY A 74 28.31 13.23 10.89
N LYS A 75 28.10 13.11 9.58
CA LYS A 75 27.04 12.28 8.98
C LYS A 75 27.58 10.99 8.36
N ARG A 76 26.77 9.93 8.47
CA ARG A 76 26.89 8.63 7.81
C ARG A 76 25.89 8.58 6.67
N MET A 77 26.34 8.09 5.52
CA MET A 77 25.51 7.99 4.33
C MET A 77 24.47 6.89 4.49
N VAL A 78 23.23 7.21 4.17
CA VAL A 78 22.19 6.23 3.79
C VAL A 78 21.79 6.55 2.36
N GLY A 79 21.46 5.56 1.55
CA GLY A 79 20.91 5.79 0.23
C GLY A 79 20.20 4.57 -0.31
N TRP A 80 19.38 4.81 -1.33
CA TRP A 80 18.70 3.75 -2.06
C TRP A 80 19.70 2.80 -2.69
N ASP A 81 19.30 1.54 -2.86
CA ASP A 81 20.21 0.48 -3.26
C ASP A 81 20.91 0.63 -4.61
N GLU A 82 20.58 1.62 -5.45
CA GLU A 82 21.44 2.01 -6.58
C GLU A 82 22.80 2.60 -6.17
N ILE A 83 22.94 3.10 -4.94
CA ILE A 83 24.24 3.56 -4.44
C ILE A 83 25.19 2.39 -4.18
N PHE A 84 24.67 1.16 -4.06
CA PHE A 84 25.45 -0.04 -3.81
C PHE A 84 26.35 -0.35 -5.01
N ALA A 85 27.64 -0.01 -4.85
CA ALA A 85 28.64 -0.21 -5.89
C ALA A 85 30.04 -0.46 -5.30
N PRO A 86 30.98 -1.00 -6.09
CA PRO A 86 32.37 -1.17 -5.67
C PRO A 86 33.01 0.16 -5.24
N GLY A 87 33.77 0.12 -4.14
CA GLY A 87 34.49 1.29 -3.62
C GLY A 87 33.66 2.26 -2.76
N LEU A 88 32.36 2.01 -2.56
CA LEU A 88 31.60 2.70 -1.52
C LEU A 88 32.12 2.27 -0.13
N SER A 89 32.14 3.21 0.82
CA SER A 89 32.54 2.91 2.21
C SER A 89 31.53 1.95 2.86
N LYS A 90 32.04 0.92 3.56
CA LYS A 90 31.19 -0.01 4.36
C LYS A 90 30.47 0.65 5.53
N ASP A 91 30.80 1.90 5.84
CA ASP A 91 30.09 2.69 6.85
C ASP A 91 28.72 3.19 6.36
N ALA A 92 28.47 3.12 5.04
CA ALA A 92 27.21 3.48 4.40
C ALA A 92 26.15 2.41 4.62
N VAL A 93 24.90 2.84 4.78
CA VAL A 93 23.73 1.98 4.91
C VAL A 93 23.00 1.95 3.56
N ILE A 94 22.61 0.75 3.13
CA ILE A 94 21.89 0.52 1.88
C ILE A 94 20.40 0.32 2.20
N GLU A 95 19.56 1.26 1.76
CA GLU A 95 18.12 1.12 1.88
C GLU A 95 17.57 0.43 0.63
N SER A 96 17.06 -0.79 0.80
CA SER A 96 16.66 -1.66 -0.30
C SER A 96 15.18 -1.50 -0.63
N TRP A 97 14.92 -0.77 -1.71
CA TRP A 97 13.59 -0.59 -2.26
C TRP A 97 13.29 -1.48 -3.47
N ARG A 98 14.29 -2.17 -4.04
CA ARG A 98 14.07 -3.20 -5.06
C ARG A 98 13.80 -4.59 -4.48
N GLY A 99 13.84 -4.73 -3.15
CA GLY A 99 13.41 -5.91 -2.40
C GLY A 99 14.53 -6.79 -1.86
N PHE A 100 14.14 -7.95 -1.33
CA PHE A 100 14.98 -8.84 -0.52
C PHE A 100 16.35 -9.20 -1.14
N ASP A 101 16.42 -9.40 -2.46
CA ASP A 101 17.65 -9.79 -3.14
C ASP A 101 18.74 -8.72 -3.05
N SER A 102 18.35 -7.44 -3.15
CA SER A 102 19.27 -6.31 -3.08
C SER A 102 19.77 -6.08 -1.65
N LEU A 103 18.88 -6.21 -0.66
CA LEU A 103 19.24 -6.24 0.76
C LEU A 103 20.26 -7.36 1.06
N ALA A 104 19.96 -8.59 0.61
CA ALA A 104 20.84 -9.74 0.82
C ALA A 104 22.20 -9.57 0.15
N ALA A 105 22.25 -8.99 -1.06
CA ALA A 105 23.49 -8.69 -1.75
C ALA A 105 24.35 -7.65 -0.99
N GLY A 106 23.72 -6.60 -0.47
CA GLY A 106 24.37 -5.60 0.38
C GLY A 106 24.97 -6.21 1.64
N ALA A 107 24.20 -7.03 2.35
CA ALA A 107 24.63 -7.72 3.57
C ALA A 107 25.82 -8.67 3.31
N LYS A 108 25.75 -9.51 2.26
CA LYS A 108 26.86 -10.40 1.83
C LYS A 108 28.11 -9.62 1.44
N ALA A 109 27.93 -8.41 0.89
CA ALA A 109 29.03 -7.51 0.58
C ALA A 109 29.54 -6.72 1.80
N GLY A 110 28.96 -6.91 2.99
CA GLY A 110 29.42 -6.29 4.24
C GLY A 110 28.87 -4.90 4.53
N TYR A 111 27.76 -4.49 3.90
CA TYR A 111 27.06 -3.25 4.22
C TYR A 111 25.90 -3.51 5.17
N ASP A 112 25.61 -2.53 6.02
CA ASP A 112 24.36 -2.51 6.78
C ASP A 112 23.20 -2.15 5.84
N GLY A 113 22.01 -2.66 6.11
CA GLY A 113 20.86 -2.43 5.23
C GLY A 113 19.51 -2.36 5.92
N ILE A 114 18.59 -1.64 5.27
CA ILE A 114 17.20 -1.45 5.69
C ILE A 114 16.31 -1.94 4.56
N LEU A 115 15.24 -2.68 4.87
CA LEU A 115 14.26 -3.11 3.87
C LEU A 115 13.13 -2.07 3.72
N ALA A 116 12.94 -1.53 2.52
CA ALA A 116 11.83 -0.62 2.21
C ALA A 116 10.72 -1.32 1.41
N GLN A 117 11.07 -2.14 0.41
CA GLN A 117 10.11 -2.99 -0.30
C GLN A 117 10.00 -4.34 0.42
N PRO A 118 8.81 -4.77 0.89
CA PRO A 118 7.49 -4.44 0.35
C PRO A 118 6.61 -3.54 1.24
N TYR A 119 7.19 -2.60 1.96
CA TYR A 119 6.48 -1.69 2.88
C TYR A 119 6.04 -0.37 2.22
N TYR A 120 5.81 -0.37 0.90
CA TYR A 120 5.27 0.77 0.15
C TYR A 120 3.76 0.87 0.37
N LEU A 121 3.34 1.79 1.23
CA LEU A 121 1.95 1.95 1.63
C LEU A 121 1.11 2.61 0.52
N ASP A 122 1.71 3.50 -0.26
CA ASP A 122 1.11 4.18 -1.40
C ASP A 122 0.63 3.23 -2.51
N HIS A 123 1.15 1.99 -2.55
CA HIS A 123 0.69 0.96 -3.49
C HIS A 123 -0.67 0.34 -3.13
N ILE A 124 -1.27 0.72 -2.01
CA ILE A 124 -2.63 0.27 -1.59
C ILE A 124 -2.71 -1.24 -1.33
N GLU A 125 -1.58 -1.86 -1.00
CA GLU A 125 -1.52 -3.26 -0.55
C GLU A 125 -2.15 -3.47 0.83
N THR A 126 -2.53 -4.71 1.13
CA THR A 126 -3.20 -5.07 2.40
C THR A 126 -2.23 -5.04 3.60
N ALA A 127 -2.75 -4.89 4.82
CA ALA A 127 -1.96 -5.02 6.04
C ALA A 127 -1.30 -6.41 6.13
N GLU A 128 -1.99 -7.45 5.66
CA GLU A 128 -1.48 -8.83 5.57
C GLU A 128 -0.28 -8.96 4.66
N PHE A 129 -0.31 -8.32 3.49
CA PHE A 129 0.81 -8.32 2.55
C PHE A 129 2.08 -7.78 3.22
N HIS A 130 1.97 -6.62 3.89
CA HIS A 130 3.09 -6.03 4.60
C HIS A 130 3.50 -6.82 5.85
N TYR A 131 2.53 -7.33 6.62
CA TYR A 131 2.79 -8.11 7.85
C TYR A 131 3.55 -9.42 7.60
N ASN A 132 3.34 -10.04 6.43
CA ASN A 132 4.01 -11.27 6.04
C ASN A 132 5.44 -11.05 5.51
N ALA A 133 5.83 -9.80 5.26
CA ALA A 133 7.16 -9.47 4.78
C ALA A 133 8.15 -9.35 5.94
N ASP A 134 8.91 -10.41 6.19
CA ASP A 134 9.96 -10.42 7.22
C ASP A 134 11.32 -10.03 6.62
N PRO A 135 12.04 -9.02 7.14
CA PRO A 135 13.36 -8.64 6.61
C PRO A 135 14.39 -9.77 6.63
N ILE A 136 14.21 -10.76 7.51
CA ILE A 136 15.07 -11.94 7.63
C ILE A 136 14.18 -13.20 7.55
N PRO A 137 13.64 -13.54 6.36
CA PRO A 137 12.63 -14.57 6.26
C PRO A 137 13.15 -15.96 6.66
N VAL A 138 12.24 -16.81 7.14
CA VAL A 138 12.56 -18.22 7.43
C VAL A 138 13.13 -18.88 6.19
N GLY A 139 14.29 -19.53 6.34
CA GLY A 139 15.01 -20.13 5.22
C GLY A 139 15.94 -19.18 4.45
N THR A 140 16.23 -17.98 5.00
CA THR A 140 17.25 -17.09 4.45
C THR A 140 18.59 -17.80 4.25
N THR A 141 19.31 -17.41 3.20
CA THR A 141 20.66 -17.92 2.88
C THR A 141 21.77 -17.14 3.56
N LEU A 142 21.44 -16.09 4.31
CA LEU A 142 22.40 -15.24 5.00
C LEU A 142 22.99 -15.94 6.23
N THR A 143 24.30 -15.79 6.44
CA THR A 143 24.94 -16.25 7.68
C THR A 143 24.50 -15.38 8.87
N PRO A 144 24.69 -15.81 10.14
CA PRO A 144 24.37 -14.98 11.30
C PRO A 144 25.06 -13.59 11.27
N GLU A 145 26.29 -13.52 10.77
CA GLU A 145 27.04 -12.27 10.64
C GLU A 145 26.44 -11.35 9.56
N GLU A 146 25.94 -11.92 8.46
CA GLU A 146 25.26 -11.17 7.41
C GLU A 146 23.87 -10.72 7.85
N GLN A 147 23.14 -11.56 8.60
CA GLN A 147 21.85 -11.21 9.21
C GLN A 147 21.98 -10.05 10.19
N ALA A 148 23.07 -9.99 10.97
CA ALA A 148 23.34 -8.90 11.90
C ALA A 148 23.52 -7.52 11.22
N ARG A 149 23.64 -7.47 9.89
CA ARG A 149 23.71 -6.24 9.10
C ARG A 149 22.35 -5.71 8.67
N ILE A 150 21.30 -6.52 8.80
CA ILE A 150 19.94 -6.08 8.51
C ILE A 150 19.45 -5.32 9.74
N LEU A 151 19.38 -3.99 9.60
CA LEU A 151 19.03 -3.08 10.69
C LEU A 151 17.52 -3.10 10.97
N GLY A 152 16.71 -3.49 9.99
CA GLY A 152 15.26 -3.54 10.08
C GLY A 152 14.61 -3.24 8.73
N GLY A 153 13.47 -2.54 8.78
CA GLY A 153 12.78 -2.04 7.61
C GLY A 153 12.08 -0.71 7.88
N GLU A 154 11.61 -0.07 6.83
CA GLU A 154 10.95 1.23 6.90
C GLU A 154 9.69 1.22 6.03
N ALA A 155 8.59 1.75 6.55
CA ALA A 155 7.36 1.91 5.80
C ALA A 155 7.40 3.20 4.99
N CYS A 156 7.35 3.09 3.66
CA CYS A 156 7.37 4.23 2.76
C CYS A 156 5.94 4.70 2.46
N MET A 157 5.72 6.00 2.49
CA MET A 157 4.46 6.63 2.08
C MET A 157 4.77 7.75 1.10
N TRP A 158 4.89 7.40 -0.18
CA TRP A 158 5.04 8.38 -1.25
C TRP A 158 3.76 9.19 -1.44
N ASN A 159 3.89 10.46 -1.82
CA ASN A 159 2.82 11.46 -1.65
C ASN A 159 2.15 11.91 -2.97
N GLU A 160 2.23 11.13 -4.05
CA GLU A 160 1.69 11.46 -5.38
C GLU A 160 0.16 11.54 -5.37
N HIS A 161 -0.49 10.67 -4.59
CA HIS A 161 -1.96 10.45 -4.62
C HIS A 161 -2.65 10.75 -3.29
N VAL A 162 -2.04 11.60 -2.47
CA VAL A 162 -2.49 11.88 -1.11
C VAL A 162 -2.44 13.36 -0.77
N THR A 163 -3.28 13.75 0.18
CA THR A 163 -3.39 15.10 0.70
C THR A 163 -3.23 15.08 2.21
N ALA A 164 -3.10 16.25 2.83
CA ALA A 164 -3.16 16.38 4.28
C ALA A 164 -4.42 15.75 4.90
N ARG A 165 -5.54 15.69 4.16
CA ARG A 165 -6.77 15.03 4.62
C ARG A 165 -6.69 13.50 4.56
N SER A 166 -6.06 12.95 3.53
CA SER A 166 -6.06 11.50 3.26
C SER A 166 -4.82 10.77 3.75
N ILE A 167 -3.74 11.48 4.13
CA ILE A 167 -2.46 10.88 4.48
C ILE A 167 -2.59 9.85 5.61
N ASP A 168 -3.29 10.18 6.70
CA ASP A 168 -3.47 9.26 7.83
C ASP A 168 -4.19 7.99 7.41
N SER A 169 -5.18 8.09 6.51
CA SER A 169 -5.94 6.92 6.06
C SER A 169 -5.13 6.02 5.14
N ARG A 170 -4.01 6.48 4.60
CA ARG A 170 -3.08 5.65 3.82
C ARG A 170 -2.01 5.05 4.73
N ILE A 171 -1.50 5.80 5.70
CA ILE A 171 -0.51 5.30 6.66
C ILE A 171 -1.17 4.28 7.61
N TRP A 172 -2.27 4.65 8.25
CA TRP A 172 -2.88 3.89 9.32
C TRP A 172 -4.17 3.18 8.88
N PRO A 173 -4.41 1.95 9.39
CA PRO A 173 -3.63 1.25 10.42
C PRO A 173 -2.56 0.29 9.86
N ARG A 174 -2.36 0.20 8.55
CA ARG A 174 -1.42 -0.78 7.93
C ARG A 174 0.00 -0.67 8.48
N THR A 175 0.49 0.53 8.77
CA THR A 175 1.79 0.74 9.43
C THR A 175 1.87 0.09 10.83
N ALA A 176 0.77 -0.08 11.55
CA ALA A 176 0.79 -0.79 12.84
C ALA A 176 1.07 -2.29 12.66
N ALA A 177 0.65 -2.88 11.54
CA ALA A 177 1.00 -4.27 11.21
C ALA A 177 2.49 -4.38 10.82
N ILE A 178 3.03 -3.40 10.09
CA ILE A 178 4.47 -3.30 9.79
C ILE A 178 5.27 -3.14 11.10
N ALA A 179 4.82 -2.26 11.99
CA ALA A 179 5.46 -2.06 13.29
C ALA A 179 5.52 -3.36 14.11
N GLU A 180 4.46 -4.18 14.08
CA GLU A 180 4.49 -5.49 14.73
C GLU A 180 5.53 -6.42 14.12
N ARG A 181 5.64 -6.47 12.79
CA ARG A 181 6.66 -7.28 12.11
C ARG A 181 8.08 -6.82 12.45
N LEU A 182 8.31 -5.52 12.56
CA LEU A 182 9.64 -4.96 12.84
C LEU A 182 10.02 -4.98 14.33
N TRP A 183 9.07 -5.28 15.22
CA TRP A 183 9.30 -5.29 16.68
C TRP A 183 9.18 -6.68 17.31
N SER A 184 8.18 -7.46 16.91
CA SER A 184 7.82 -8.71 17.58
C SER A 184 8.72 -9.87 17.15
N PRO A 185 8.77 -10.97 17.93
CA PRO A 185 9.44 -12.18 17.50
C PRO A 185 8.91 -12.67 16.13
N GLN A 186 9.79 -13.16 15.26
CA GLN A 186 9.44 -13.67 13.93
C GLN A 186 8.28 -14.70 13.94
N SER A 187 8.15 -15.47 15.02
CA SER A 187 7.09 -16.47 15.22
C SER A 187 5.69 -15.87 15.39
N VAL A 188 5.58 -14.55 15.66
CA VAL A 188 4.31 -13.82 15.64
C VAL A 188 3.97 -13.53 14.18
N ASN A 189 3.24 -14.44 13.54
CA ASN A 189 2.93 -14.37 12.11
C ASN A 189 1.50 -14.84 11.77
N ASN A 190 0.62 -14.97 12.77
CA ASN A 190 -0.78 -15.31 12.54
C ASN A 190 -1.55 -14.08 12.03
N VAL A 191 -2.00 -14.13 10.78
CA VAL A 191 -2.72 -13.04 10.10
C VAL A 191 -4.09 -12.76 10.73
N ASP A 192 -4.87 -13.80 11.03
CA ASP A 192 -6.21 -13.63 11.61
C ASP A 192 -6.15 -12.97 13.00
N ASP A 193 -5.16 -13.35 13.81
CA ASP A 193 -4.91 -12.73 15.10
C ASP A 193 -4.38 -11.29 14.97
N MET A 194 -3.55 -11.02 13.95
CA MET A 194 -3.09 -9.67 13.62
C MET A 194 -4.27 -8.76 13.31
N TYR A 195 -5.17 -9.12 12.38
CA TYR A 195 -6.34 -8.27 12.05
C TYR A 195 -7.27 -8.07 13.25
N ARG A 196 -7.52 -9.12 14.05
CA ARG A 196 -8.31 -9.03 15.28
C ARG A 196 -7.75 -7.95 16.23
N ARG A 197 -6.43 -7.86 16.38
CA ARG A 197 -5.77 -6.84 17.21
C ARG A 197 -5.67 -5.49 16.50
N LEU A 198 -5.44 -5.49 15.18
CA LEU A 198 -5.26 -4.30 14.35
C LEU A 198 -6.47 -3.38 14.43
N TRP A 199 -7.69 -3.93 14.40
CA TRP A 199 -8.91 -3.13 14.47
C TRP A 199 -9.10 -2.44 15.82
N VAL A 200 -8.70 -3.11 16.92
CA VAL A 200 -8.66 -2.47 18.24
C VAL A 200 -7.60 -1.38 18.30
N GLN A 201 -6.42 -1.60 17.72
CA GLN A 201 -5.37 -0.56 17.68
C GLN A 201 -5.75 0.61 16.78
N SER A 202 -6.39 0.36 15.65
CA SER A 202 -6.90 1.39 14.74
C SER A 202 -7.82 2.38 15.45
N LEU A 203 -8.74 1.89 16.30
CA LEU A 203 -9.60 2.76 17.10
C LEU A 203 -8.81 3.58 18.13
N ARG A 204 -7.80 2.98 18.77
CA ARG A 204 -6.95 3.67 19.75
C ARG A 204 -6.11 4.77 19.12
N LEU A 205 -5.69 4.61 17.88
CA LEU A 205 -4.90 5.60 17.14
C LEU A 205 -5.64 6.95 16.97
N GLU A 206 -6.98 6.98 16.94
CA GLU A 206 -7.71 8.26 16.92
C GLU A 206 -7.53 9.07 18.22
N SER A 207 -7.21 8.42 19.35
CA SER A 207 -7.00 9.11 20.63
C SER A 207 -5.75 10.00 20.65
N VAL A 208 -4.82 9.77 19.72
CA VAL A 208 -3.60 10.61 19.55
C VAL A 208 -3.72 11.60 18.40
N GLY A 209 -4.94 11.77 17.85
CA GLY A 209 -5.24 12.78 16.84
C GLY A 209 -5.14 12.31 15.39
N LEU A 210 -4.90 11.01 15.15
CA LEU A 210 -4.94 10.45 13.80
C LEU A 210 -6.36 10.47 13.24
N THR A 211 -6.48 10.76 11.96
CA THR A 211 -7.76 10.99 11.27
C THR A 211 -8.15 9.88 10.30
N HIS A 212 -7.43 8.74 10.33
CA HIS A 212 -7.58 7.65 9.36
C HIS A 212 -8.99 7.05 9.29
N LEU A 213 -9.79 7.11 10.36
CA LEU A 213 -11.20 6.70 10.35
C LEU A 213 -12.14 7.88 10.07
N SER A 214 -11.97 8.99 10.81
CA SER A 214 -12.85 10.17 10.69
C SER A 214 -12.78 10.87 9.33
N ALA A 215 -11.63 10.88 8.65
CA ALA A 215 -11.42 11.53 7.36
C ALA A 215 -12.25 10.93 6.22
N GLU A 216 -12.52 9.62 6.26
CA GLU A 216 -13.43 8.96 5.31
C GLU A 216 -14.84 9.54 5.43
N GLY A 217 -15.35 9.64 6.66
CA GLY A 217 -16.65 10.27 6.91
C GLY A 217 -16.72 11.73 6.49
N VAL A 218 -15.64 12.51 6.70
CA VAL A 218 -15.55 13.90 6.23
C VAL A 218 -15.61 13.96 4.70
N GLY A 219 -14.82 13.13 4.02
CA GLY A 219 -14.79 13.07 2.56
C GLY A 219 -16.16 12.70 1.98
N LEU A 220 -16.83 11.68 2.54
CA LEU A 220 -18.16 11.26 2.09
C LEU A 220 -19.22 12.37 2.27
N ARG A 221 -19.18 13.13 3.37
CA ARG A 221 -20.11 14.27 3.58
C ARG A 221 -19.84 15.40 2.59
N GLN A 222 -18.57 15.71 2.33
CA GLN A 222 -18.19 16.73 1.36
C GLN A 222 -18.65 16.36 -0.05
N LEU A 223 -18.42 15.12 -0.45
CA LEU A 223 -18.86 14.58 -1.75
C LEU A 223 -20.38 14.62 -1.89
N ALA A 224 -21.11 14.20 -0.87
CA ALA A 224 -22.57 14.08 -0.91
C ALA A 224 -23.32 15.39 -0.65
N GLY A 225 -22.66 16.41 -0.10
CA GLY A 225 -23.30 17.66 0.31
C GLY A 225 -24.32 17.51 1.45
N THR A 226 -24.23 16.44 2.24
CA THR A 226 -25.18 16.13 3.32
C THR A 226 -24.51 15.43 4.49
N ALA A 227 -25.11 15.52 5.68
CA ALA A 227 -24.71 14.73 6.85
C ALA A 227 -25.27 13.29 6.79
N HIS A 228 -26.31 13.04 6.00
CA HIS A 228 -26.98 11.74 5.90
C HIS A 228 -26.23 10.81 4.92
N ILE A 229 -25.10 10.26 5.37
CA ILE A 229 -24.18 9.47 4.52
C ILE A 229 -24.15 7.98 4.85
N GLU A 230 -25.06 7.45 5.65
CA GLU A 230 -25.02 6.02 6.04
C GLU A 230 -25.03 5.06 4.85
N PRO A 231 -25.84 5.27 3.79
CA PRO A 231 -25.76 4.41 2.61
C PRO A 231 -24.39 4.45 1.92
N LEU A 232 -23.74 5.63 1.89
CA LEU A 232 -22.39 5.78 1.34
C LEU A 232 -21.33 5.13 2.21
N ARG A 233 -21.50 5.12 3.54
CA ARG A 233 -20.59 4.42 4.46
C ARG A 233 -20.65 2.91 4.26
N VAL A 234 -21.85 2.36 4.05
CA VAL A 234 -22.00 0.93 3.72
C VAL A 234 -21.29 0.62 2.40
N LEU A 235 -21.47 1.44 1.37
CA LEU A 235 -20.75 1.29 0.11
C LEU A 235 -19.23 1.41 0.28
N ALA A 236 -18.75 2.45 0.94
CA ALA A 236 -17.32 2.68 1.18
C ALA A 236 -16.66 1.55 1.97
N SER A 237 -17.39 0.93 2.91
CA SER A 237 -16.86 -0.15 3.75
C SER A 237 -16.36 -1.37 2.96
N VAL A 238 -16.88 -1.59 1.74
CA VAL A 238 -16.49 -2.72 0.88
C VAL A 238 -15.66 -2.29 -0.34
N LEU A 239 -15.22 -1.03 -0.36
CA LEU A 239 -14.42 -0.46 -1.42
C LEU A 239 -13.02 -0.10 -0.94
N GLN A 240 -12.09 -0.09 -1.87
CA GLN A 240 -10.76 0.50 -1.69
C GLN A 240 -10.35 1.28 -2.94
N PRO A 241 -9.33 2.16 -2.85
CA PRO A 241 -8.69 2.75 -4.02
C PRO A 241 -8.15 1.67 -4.98
N VAL A 242 -8.10 1.98 -6.28
CA VAL A 242 -7.24 1.24 -7.22
C VAL A 242 -5.77 1.36 -6.83
N GLY A 243 -4.92 0.47 -7.36
CA GLY A 243 -3.48 0.50 -7.11
C GLY A 243 -2.81 1.75 -7.69
N PHE A 244 -1.59 2.03 -7.24
CA PHE A 244 -0.82 3.23 -7.61
C PHE A 244 -0.69 3.40 -9.13
N ASP A 245 -0.16 2.40 -9.84
CA ASP A 245 0.05 2.45 -11.29
C ASP A 245 -1.26 2.62 -12.06
N GLU A 246 -2.29 1.88 -11.67
CA GLU A 246 -3.63 1.97 -12.27
C GLU A 246 -4.21 3.37 -12.10
N ARG A 247 -4.06 3.99 -10.93
CA ARG A 247 -4.50 5.38 -10.72
C ARG A 247 -3.74 6.34 -11.62
N TYR A 248 -2.42 6.17 -11.72
CA TYR A 248 -1.57 7.02 -12.56
C TYR A 248 -1.93 6.91 -14.05
N GLU A 249 -2.16 5.69 -14.54
CA GLU A 249 -2.56 5.44 -15.93
C GLU A 249 -3.95 5.99 -16.26
N MET A 250 -4.90 5.89 -15.33
CA MET A 250 -6.29 6.32 -15.57
C MET A 250 -6.51 7.82 -15.34
N GLN A 251 -5.87 8.42 -14.34
CA GLN A 251 -6.09 9.81 -13.94
C GLN A 251 -5.00 10.77 -14.45
N HIS A 252 -3.82 10.25 -14.85
CA HIS A 252 -2.65 11.05 -15.22
C HIS A 252 -2.32 12.10 -14.16
N THR A 253 -2.19 11.64 -12.93
CA THR A 253 -2.05 12.51 -11.76
C THR A 253 -0.80 13.39 -11.82
N SER A 254 -0.93 14.61 -11.32
CA SER A 254 0.16 15.54 -11.05
C SER A 254 -0.06 16.21 -9.69
N GLN A 255 0.90 17.02 -9.25
CA GLN A 255 0.77 17.82 -8.02
C GLN A 255 -0.39 18.84 -8.05
N LEU A 256 -1.02 19.06 -9.21
CA LEU A 256 -2.18 19.93 -9.38
C LEU A 256 -3.50 19.16 -9.51
N THR A 257 -3.45 17.82 -9.52
CA THR A 257 -4.65 17.00 -9.64
C THR A 257 -5.51 17.14 -8.38
N PRO A 258 -6.80 17.47 -8.52
CA PRO A 258 -7.70 17.53 -7.37
C PRO A 258 -7.90 16.13 -6.76
N MET A 259 -7.79 16.05 -5.45
CA MET A 259 -7.93 14.83 -4.64
C MET A 259 -9.20 14.89 -3.79
N ASP A 260 -10.32 15.05 -4.49
CA ASP A 260 -11.65 15.34 -3.95
C ASP A 260 -12.72 14.34 -4.44
N HIS A 261 -12.32 13.21 -5.01
CA HIS A 261 -13.22 12.17 -5.51
C HIS A 261 -13.41 11.04 -4.49
N LEU A 262 -14.31 10.08 -4.79
CA LEU A 262 -14.58 8.94 -3.91
C LEU A 262 -13.31 8.14 -3.56
N ILE A 263 -12.41 7.95 -4.53
CA ILE A 263 -11.10 7.30 -4.32
C ILE A 263 -10.31 7.94 -3.17
N ASP A 264 -10.38 9.26 -3.01
CA ASP A 264 -9.65 10.01 -1.98
C ASP A 264 -10.35 9.97 -0.61
N ALA A 265 -11.59 9.50 -0.55
CA ALA A 265 -12.34 9.33 0.69
C ALA A 265 -12.24 7.91 1.23
N VAL A 266 -12.34 6.89 0.36
CA VAL A 266 -12.24 5.48 0.77
C VAL A 266 -10.83 5.11 1.21
N ARG A 267 -10.74 4.04 2.00
CA ARG A 267 -9.52 3.62 2.68
C ARG A 267 -8.99 2.30 2.08
N PRO A 268 -7.66 2.09 2.04
CA PRO A 268 -7.09 0.80 1.71
C PRO A 268 -7.47 -0.23 2.78
N ASP A 269 -7.62 -1.49 2.36
CA ASP A 269 -7.79 -2.65 3.25
C ASP A 269 -8.88 -2.47 4.35
N PRO A 270 -10.14 -2.17 3.96
CA PRO A 270 -11.21 -1.99 4.93
C PRO A 270 -11.50 -3.29 5.70
N PRO A 271 -11.96 -3.23 6.97
CA PRO A 271 -12.19 -4.41 7.80
C PRO A 271 -13.04 -5.50 7.16
N SER A 272 -14.07 -5.11 6.39
CA SER A 272 -14.98 -6.04 5.75
C SER A 272 -14.28 -7.01 4.78
N ARG A 273 -13.12 -6.64 4.22
CA ARG A 273 -12.36 -7.51 3.31
C ARG A 273 -11.98 -8.81 4.02
N HIS A 274 -11.33 -8.70 5.18
CA HIS A 274 -10.91 -9.85 5.99
C HIS A 274 -12.08 -10.51 6.70
N GLU A 275 -13.01 -9.72 7.27
CA GLU A 275 -14.17 -10.25 7.99
C GLU A 275 -15.05 -11.12 7.08
N MET A 276 -15.35 -10.67 5.86
CA MET A 276 -16.12 -11.45 4.88
C MET A 276 -15.41 -12.77 4.53
N GLN A 277 -14.10 -12.74 4.33
CA GLN A 277 -13.31 -13.94 4.06
C GLN A 277 -13.40 -14.96 5.19
N VAL A 278 -13.26 -14.52 6.46
CA VAL A 278 -13.37 -15.39 7.64
C VAL A 278 -14.78 -15.95 7.79
N LEU A 279 -15.80 -15.12 7.60
CA LEU A 279 -17.21 -15.53 7.71
C LEU A 279 -17.57 -16.57 6.65
N VAL A 280 -17.20 -16.35 5.38
CA VAL A 280 -17.44 -17.30 4.29
C VAL A 280 -16.71 -18.61 4.53
N LYS A 281 -15.42 -18.56 4.88
CA LYS A 281 -14.63 -19.77 5.16
C LYS A 281 -15.25 -20.59 6.30
N THR A 282 -15.66 -19.92 7.37
CA THR A 282 -16.32 -20.57 8.50
C THR A 282 -17.64 -21.20 8.05
N TYR A 283 -18.53 -20.43 7.42
CA TYR A 283 -19.82 -20.91 6.95
C TYR A 283 -19.71 -22.12 6.00
N LEU A 284 -18.81 -22.07 5.02
CA LEU A 284 -18.62 -23.17 4.06
C LEU A 284 -17.99 -24.43 4.68
N ALA A 285 -17.22 -24.29 5.75
CA ALA A 285 -16.56 -25.42 6.40
C ALA A 285 -17.51 -26.25 7.28
N ASN A 286 -18.45 -25.59 7.98
CA ASN A 286 -19.23 -26.23 9.03
C ASN A 286 -20.70 -25.74 9.13
N HIS A 287 -21.17 -24.93 8.19
CA HIS A 287 -22.50 -24.30 8.23
C HIS A 287 -22.77 -23.53 9.54
N ASP A 288 -21.76 -22.85 10.07
CA ASP A 288 -21.86 -22.13 11.34
C ASP A 288 -23.04 -21.13 11.34
N PRO A 289 -23.99 -21.25 12.29
CA PRO A 289 -25.17 -20.40 12.33
C PRO A 289 -24.88 -18.92 12.56
N ALA A 290 -23.82 -18.59 13.29
CA ALA A 290 -23.45 -17.20 13.57
C ALA A 290 -22.82 -16.56 12.33
N ALA A 291 -21.94 -17.28 11.63
CA ALA A 291 -21.38 -16.85 10.35
C ALA A 291 -22.49 -16.65 9.31
N ARG A 292 -23.43 -17.59 9.21
CA ARG A 292 -24.62 -17.46 8.35
C ARG A 292 -25.41 -16.19 8.68
N ALA A 293 -25.75 -15.97 9.95
CA ALA A 293 -26.54 -14.81 10.37
C ALA A 293 -25.84 -13.48 10.06
N ALA A 294 -24.52 -13.40 10.28
CA ALA A 294 -23.72 -12.22 9.96
C ALA A 294 -23.65 -11.96 8.45
N LEU A 295 -23.46 -13.01 7.63
CA LEU A 295 -23.50 -12.91 6.17
C LEU A 295 -24.87 -12.44 5.67
N THR A 296 -25.96 -13.06 6.15
CA THR A 296 -27.33 -12.65 5.81
C THR A 296 -27.57 -11.18 6.13
N SER A 297 -27.25 -10.74 7.36
CA SER A 297 -27.42 -9.34 7.76
C SER A 297 -26.59 -8.38 6.92
N THR A 298 -25.36 -8.77 6.56
CA THR A 298 -24.49 -7.98 5.70
C THR A 298 -25.09 -7.79 4.31
N PHE A 299 -25.57 -8.88 3.70
CA PHE A 299 -26.17 -8.84 2.37
C PHE A 299 -27.50 -8.08 2.34
N GLU A 300 -28.35 -8.23 3.37
CA GLU A 300 -29.57 -7.42 3.52
C GLU A 300 -29.25 -5.93 3.63
N ASN A 301 -28.21 -5.58 4.40
CA ASN A 301 -27.76 -4.19 4.52
C ASN A 301 -27.26 -3.64 3.17
N TRP A 302 -26.53 -4.43 2.38
CA TRP A 302 -26.09 -4.03 1.04
C TRP A 302 -27.26 -3.76 0.08
N ILE A 303 -28.26 -4.64 0.09
CA ILE A 303 -29.49 -4.48 -0.71
C ILE A 303 -30.24 -3.21 -0.31
N ALA A 304 -30.35 -2.93 0.99
CA ALA A 304 -31.01 -1.72 1.49
C ALA A 304 -30.20 -0.44 1.21
N ALA A 305 -28.88 -0.50 1.33
CA ALA A 305 -28.01 0.66 1.14
C ALA A 305 -27.84 1.05 -0.33
N GLY A 306 -27.77 0.08 -1.26
CA GLY A 306 -27.46 0.33 -2.66
C GLY A 306 -28.33 1.40 -3.33
N PRO A 307 -29.67 1.28 -3.36
CA PRO A 307 -30.54 2.28 -3.97
C PRO A 307 -30.46 3.66 -3.29
N ASN A 308 -30.28 3.68 -1.97
CA ASN A 308 -30.16 4.93 -1.21
C ASN A 308 -28.80 5.63 -1.45
N ALA A 309 -27.73 4.86 -1.59
CA ALA A 309 -26.43 5.36 -2.01
C ALA A 309 -26.50 5.90 -3.44
N LEU A 310 -27.16 5.18 -4.36
CA LEU A 310 -27.34 5.62 -5.74
C LEU A 310 -28.07 6.97 -5.82
N LEU A 311 -29.10 7.18 -5.00
CA LEU A 311 -29.81 8.46 -4.92
C LEU A 311 -28.88 9.61 -4.51
N LEU A 312 -28.03 9.38 -3.50
CA LEU A 312 -27.04 10.38 -3.06
C LEU A 312 -26.00 10.65 -4.15
N MET A 313 -25.50 9.59 -4.80
CA MET A 313 -24.46 9.69 -5.82
C MET A 313 -24.95 10.38 -7.09
N THR A 314 -26.18 10.11 -7.52
CA THR A 314 -26.79 10.75 -8.70
C THR A 314 -27.15 12.22 -8.47
N ALA A 315 -27.29 12.65 -7.22
CA ALA A 315 -27.49 14.06 -6.87
C ALA A 315 -26.17 14.84 -6.72
N ALA A 316 -25.03 14.16 -6.63
CA ALA A 316 -23.72 14.76 -6.37
C ALA A 316 -22.79 14.64 -7.60
N PRO A 317 -22.33 15.77 -8.19
CA PRO A 317 -21.52 15.73 -9.41
C PRO A 317 -20.24 14.88 -9.32
N LEU A 318 -19.53 14.93 -8.19
CA LEU A 318 -18.28 14.18 -7.98
C LEU A 318 -18.49 12.69 -7.68
N LEU A 319 -19.74 12.24 -7.60
CA LEU A 319 -20.11 10.84 -7.36
C LEU A 319 -20.75 10.17 -8.58
N GLN A 320 -20.87 10.85 -9.72
CA GLN A 320 -21.48 10.29 -10.94
C GLN A 320 -20.68 9.11 -11.49
N ASP A 321 -19.36 9.26 -11.62
CA ASP A 321 -18.47 8.22 -12.15
C ASP A 321 -18.51 6.92 -11.33
N PRO A 322 -18.45 6.95 -9.98
CA PRO A 322 -18.62 5.75 -9.18
C PRO A 322 -20.09 5.33 -8.95
N ALA A 323 -21.10 6.06 -9.41
CA ALA A 323 -22.52 5.76 -9.11
C ALA A 323 -22.95 4.32 -9.44
N PRO A 324 -22.47 3.66 -10.52
CA PRO A 324 -22.79 2.26 -10.79
C PRO A 324 -22.41 1.29 -9.65
N ARG A 325 -21.43 1.66 -8.80
CA ARG A 325 -21.03 0.86 -7.63
C ARG A 325 -22.17 0.66 -6.65
N ALA A 326 -23.06 1.65 -6.50
CA ALA A 326 -24.17 1.56 -5.57
C ALA A 326 -25.20 0.48 -5.99
N GLN A 327 -25.50 0.36 -7.28
CA GLN A 327 -26.36 -0.72 -7.78
C GLN A 327 -25.65 -2.08 -7.68
N GLN A 328 -24.37 -2.13 -8.07
CA GLN A 328 -23.58 -3.35 -7.96
C GLN A 328 -23.52 -3.89 -6.52
N LEU A 329 -23.46 -3.01 -5.52
CA LEU A 329 -23.53 -3.41 -4.10
C LEU A 329 -24.83 -4.20 -3.79
N ALA A 330 -25.99 -3.70 -4.24
CA ALA A 330 -27.26 -4.38 -4.04
C ALA A 330 -27.34 -5.71 -4.81
N ASP A 331 -26.77 -5.77 -6.02
CA ASP A 331 -26.73 -6.99 -6.84
C ASP A 331 -25.83 -8.07 -6.20
N LEU A 332 -24.69 -7.66 -5.62
CA LEU A 332 -23.80 -8.53 -4.85
C LEU A 332 -24.49 -9.04 -3.57
N GLY A 333 -25.22 -8.18 -2.86
CA GLY A 333 -26.03 -8.58 -1.69
C GLY A 333 -27.11 -9.59 -2.06
N SER A 334 -27.85 -9.33 -3.15
CA SER A 334 -28.87 -10.25 -3.66
C SER A 334 -28.27 -11.62 -4.02
N THR A 335 -27.11 -11.61 -4.67
CA THR A 335 -26.35 -12.82 -4.99
C THR A 335 -25.98 -13.60 -3.72
N GLY A 336 -25.47 -12.92 -2.69
CA GLY A 336 -25.13 -13.55 -1.41
C GLY A 336 -26.33 -14.18 -0.69
N LEU A 337 -27.48 -13.51 -0.67
CA LEU A 337 -28.70 -14.07 -0.08
C LEU A 337 -29.22 -15.29 -0.86
N GLU A 338 -29.22 -15.24 -2.19
CA GLU A 338 -29.62 -16.38 -3.00
C GLU A 338 -28.71 -17.59 -2.75
N VAL A 339 -27.39 -17.38 -2.64
CA VAL A 339 -26.45 -18.46 -2.30
C VAL A 339 -26.83 -19.13 -0.98
N ILE A 340 -27.01 -18.32 0.08
CA ILE A 340 -27.37 -18.86 1.41
C ILE A 340 -28.67 -19.67 1.30
N GLN A 341 -29.67 -19.18 0.57
CA GLN A 341 -30.92 -19.93 0.39
C GLN A 341 -30.74 -21.29 -0.30
N TYR A 342 -29.89 -21.38 -1.33
CA TYR A 342 -29.61 -22.66 -1.99
C TYR A 342 -28.89 -23.65 -1.07
N ILE A 343 -27.87 -23.18 -0.36
CA ILE A 343 -27.09 -24.00 0.58
C ILE A 343 -27.99 -24.52 1.71
N GLU A 344 -28.79 -23.65 2.33
CA GLU A 344 -29.66 -24.02 3.46
C GLU A 344 -30.78 -24.99 3.06
N LYS A 345 -31.33 -24.81 1.85
CA LYS A 345 -32.35 -25.73 1.32
C LYS A 345 -31.77 -27.04 0.80
N GLN A 346 -30.44 -27.18 0.77
CA GLN A 346 -29.73 -28.28 0.09
C GLN A 346 -30.20 -28.45 -1.36
N GLN A 347 -30.53 -27.32 -2.00
CA GLN A 347 -31.04 -27.29 -3.36
C GLN A 347 -29.91 -26.91 -4.30
N ARG A 348 -29.72 -27.74 -5.33
CA ARG A 348 -28.80 -27.40 -6.41
C ARG A 348 -29.35 -26.20 -7.19
N ALA A 349 -28.52 -25.19 -7.40
CA ALA A 349 -28.89 -24.07 -8.23
C ALA A 349 -29.26 -24.50 -9.67
N PRO A 350 -30.22 -23.84 -10.34
CA PRO A 350 -30.60 -24.15 -11.71
C PRO A 350 -29.42 -24.10 -12.71
N ALA A 351 -29.55 -24.81 -13.82
CA ALA A 351 -28.55 -24.76 -14.89
C ALA A 351 -28.32 -23.31 -15.36
N GLY A 352 -27.05 -22.91 -15.46
CA GLY A 352 -26.66 -21.55 -15.84
C GLY A 352 -26.70 -20.50 -14.73
N TRP A 353 -27.26 -20.81 -13.54
CA TRP A 353 -27.33 -19.86 -12.42
C TRP A 353 -25.94 -19.46 -11.92
N THR A 354 -25.05 -20.42 -11.68
CA THR A 354 -23.67 -20.15 -11.21
C THR A 354 -22.93 -19.23 -12.18
N GLN A 355 -23.03 -19.50 -13.50
CA GLN A 355 -22.41 -18.66 -14.53
C GLN A 355 -23.00 -17.24 -14.54
N SER A 356 -24.32 -17.11 -14.37
CA SER A 356 -25.00 -15.82 -14.26
C SER A 356 -24.51 -15.01 -13.05
N LYS A 357 -24.36 -15.64 -11.88
CA LYS A 357 -23.88 -14.95 -10.67
C LYS A 357 -22.40 -14.61 -10.72
N LEU A 358 -21.56 -15.49 -11.27
CA LEU A 358 -20.16 -15.17 -11.52
C LEU A 358 -20.01 -14.00 -12.49
N ALA A 359 -20.86 -13.88 -13.51
CA ALA A 359 -20.85 -12.74 -14.42
C ALA A 359 -21.18 -11.39 -13.73
N VAL A 360 -22.07 -11.39 -12.72
CA VAL A 360 -22.32 -10.22 -11.87
C VAL A 360 -21.06 -9.82 -11.11
N ILE A 361 -20.37 -10.80 -10.52
CA ILE A 361 -19.11 -10.58 -9.78
C ILE A 361 -18.00 -10.08 -10.72
N ASP A 362 -17.86 -10.69 -11.90
CA ASP A 362 -16.88 -10.30 -12.93
C ASP A 362 -17.11 -8.85 -13.39
N GLN A 363 -18.37 -8.45 -13.54
CA GLN A 363 -18.70 -7.08 -13.91
C GLN A 363 -18.41 -6.09 -12.77
N ALA A 364 -18.61 -6.49 -11.52
CA ALA A 364 -18.24 -5.68 -10.34
C ALA A 364 -16.71 -5.58 -10.16
N ALA A 365 -15.94 -6.58 -10.60
CA ALA A 365 -14.48 -6.61 -10.51
C ALA A 365 -13.79 -5.56 -11.40
N LYS A 366 -14.44 -5.14 -12.49
CA LYS A 366 -13.94 -4.05 -13.34
C LYS A 366 -13.92 -2.75 -12.55
N PRO A 367 -12.84 -1.94 -12.61
CA PRO A 367 -12.76 -0.66 -11.91
C PRO A 367 -13.81 0.34 -12.46
N ALA A 368 -14.38 1.14 -11.57
CA ALA A 368 -15.28 2.25 -11.89
C ALA A 368 -15.15 3.31 -10.79
N GLY A 369 -15.00 4.57 -11.17
CA GLY A 369 -14.68 5.67 -10.26
C GLY A 369 -13.36 5.51 -9.50
N LEU A 370 -12.39 4.81 -10.11
CA LEU A 370 -11.06 4.52 -9.52
C LEU A 370 -11.12 3.77 -8.17
N VAL A 371 -12.18 3.01 -7.93
CA VAL A 371 -12.33 2.16 -6.73
C VAL A 371 -12.65 0.72 -7.11
N ARG A 372 -12.34 -0.22 -6.21
CA ARG A 372 -12.55 -1.66 -6.38
C ARG A 372 -13.28 -2.25 -5.18
N PHE A 373 -14.14 -3.25 -5.42
CA PHE A 373 -14.72 -4.04 -4.34
C PHE A 373 -13.69 -5.00 -3.75
N THR A 374 -13.68 -5.12 -2.42
CA THR A 374 -12.70 -5.95 -1.67
C THR A 374 -13.24 -7.32 -1.26
N VAL A 375 -14.53 -7.56 -1.50
CA VAL A 375 -15.30 -8.71 -0.99
C VAL A 375 -15.68 -9.73 -2.08
N LEU A 376 -15.14 -9.58 -3.28
CA LEU A 376 -15.57 -10.35 -4.45
C LEU A 376 -15.14 -11.82 -4.39
N GLU A 377 -13.89 -12.12 -4.00
CA GLU A 377 -13.39 -13.50 -3.94
C GLU A 377 -14.17 -14.38 -2.93
N PRO A 378 -14.41 -13.95 -1.68
CA PRO A 378 -15.30 -14.69 -0.78
C PRO A 378 -16.71 -14.91 -1.36
N LEU A 379 -17.25 -13.95 -2.12
CA LEU A 379 -18.55 -14.13 -2.77
C LEU A 379 -18.50 -15.15 -3.93
N ARG A 380 -17.38 -15.24 -4.66
CA ARG A 380 -17.17 -16.32 -5.65
C ARG A 380 -17.16 -17.68 -4.99
N ASP A 381 -16.48 -17.83 -3.86
CA ASP A 381 -16.44 -19.09 -3.11
C ASP A 381 -17.84 -19.55 -2.70
N LEU A 382 -18.66 -18.62 -2.20
CA LEU A 382 -20.08 -18.83 -1.91
C LEU A 382 -20.85 -19.31 -3.16
N VAL A 383 -20.75 -18.60 -4.28
CA VAL A 383 -21.46 -18.94 -5.54
C VAL A 383 -21.04 -20.32 -6.06
N ASN A 384 -19.74 -20.63 -6.00
CA ASN A 384 -19.21 -21.92 -6.43
C ASN A 384 -19.67 -23.06 -5.53
N ALA A 385 -19.78 -22.82 -4.22
CA ALA A 385 -20.28 -23.82 -3.27
C ALA A 385 -21.75 -24.18 -3.53
N ALA A 386 -22.62 -23.20 -3.80
CA ALA A 386 -24.02 -23.45 -4.14
C ALA A 386 -24.24 -24.13 -5.51
N GLY A 387 -23.25 -24.05 -6.41
CA GLY A 387 -23.31 -24.69 -7.73
C GLY A 387 -22.91 -26.18 -7.75
N LYS A 388 -22.19 -26.62 -6.71
CA LYS A 388 -21.81 -28.03 -6.49
C LYS A 388 -22.98 -28.78 -5.86
#